data_AF-A0A970IIA3-F1
#
_entry.id   AF-A0A970IIA3-F1
#
_cell.length_a   1.000
_cell.length_b   1.000
_cell.length_c   1.000
_cell.angle_alpha   90.00
_cell.angle_beta   90.00
_cell.angle_gamma   90.00
#
_symmetry.space_group_name_H-M   'P 1'
#
loop_
_entity.id
_entity.type
_entity.pdbx_description
1 polymer ?
#
loop_
_entity_poly.entity_id
_entity_poly.type
_entity_poly.pdbx_seq_one_letter_code
_entity_poly.pdbx_strand_id
1 'polypeptide(L)'
;MIKIIIHGCNGKMGQVVASMAIKQPDIQVVAGVDRITDAYDNPFPVYSSLDQCTEECDVISDFSLPQALPSLLDAAVKRNCALVIATTGFSPKEQETIAAYSKKIPILQAANMSVGINLMYQLIQKAAQVLGDSFDIEIIEKHHNQKIDAPSGTAYALADAINEVFLNSKNYIYGRHSKNDRRSPSDLGIHAIRGGTIVGQHTVLFAGNDETIEVEHTAYSKQIFAVGALRAARYMANRAPGLYNMKNVLDDRSPVTNITTQDNIILVSIRNAPAKLNTIANVYREFAGENNYLELISQTSPADRMSDIAFALSADNLQKAENFCKDLASKDSGLSIKLDTNIIKMSIEGLGLEQQPRIAATVFELFTKHNIPIKASVTSNIKIDCFINKIHEKQAMDMLIDEFGLQ
;
A
#
# COMPACT_ATOMS: atom_id res chain seq x y z
N MET A 1 1.97 10.55 -23.82
CA MET A 1 1.22 11.45 -22.91
C MET A 1 -0.08 10.77 -22.56
N ILE A 2 -0.48 10.83 -21.29
CA ILE A 2 -1.74 10.29 -20.80
C ILE A 2 -2.84 11.29 -21.12
N LYS A 3 -3.83 10.86 -21.90
CA LYS A 3 -4.97 11.69 -22.31
C LYS A 3 -6.09 11.58 -21.29
N ILE A 4 -6.52 12.71 -20.74
CA ILE A 4 -7.57 12.74 -19.72
C ILE A 4 -8.77 13.57 -20.16
N ILE A 5 -9.97 13.08 -19.82
CA ILE A 5 -11.22 13.85 -19.85
C ILE A 5 -11.57 14.23 -18.42
N ILE A 6 -11.92 15.49 -18.19
CA ILE A 6 -12.35 15.98 -16.87
C ILE A 6 -13.87 16.18 -16.88
N HIS A 7 -14.60 15.34 -16.12
CA HIS A 7 -16.04 15.49 -15.94
C HIS A 7 -16.33 16.39 -14.73
N GLY A 8 -17.16 17.43 -14.94
CA GLY A 8 -17.29 18.57 -14.03
C GLY A 8 -16.15 19.59 -14.16
N CYS A 9 -15.62 19.78 -15.38
CA CYS A 9 -14.44 20.62 -15.61
C CYS A 9 -14.64 22.10 -15.23
N ASN A 10 -15.87 22.61 -15.27
CA ASN A 10 -16.17 24.01 -14.92
C ASN A 10 -16.56 24.17 -13.44
N GLY A 11 -16.56 23.08 -12.66
CA GLY A 11 -16.62 23.13 -11.22
C GLY A 11 -15.32 23.63 -10.58
N LYS A 12 -15.38 24.02 -9.29
CA LYS A 12 -14.22 24.49 -8.52
C LYS A 12 -13.06 23.49 -8.54
N MET A 13 -13.33 22.18 -8.44
CA MET A 13 -12.29 21.15 -8.48
C MET A 13 -11.80 20.87 -9.91
N GLY A 14 -12.70 20.80 -10.89
CA GLY A 14 -12.35 20.59 -12.29
C GLY A 14 -11.35 21.62 -12.81
N GLN A 15 -11.56 22.90 -12.51
CA GLN A 15 -10.66 24.00 -12.89
C GLN A 15 -9.27 23.87 -12.23
N VAL A 16 -9.21 23.46 -10.96
CA VAL A 16 -7.93 23.24 -10.26
C VAL A 16 -7.18 22.05 -10.88
N VAL A 17 -7.89 20.98 -11.26
CA VAL A 17 -7.29 19.81 -11.93
C VAL A 17 -6.79 20.19 -13.32
N ALA A 18 -7.60 20.87 -14.12
CA ALA A 18 -7.25 21.33 -15.46
C ALA A 18 -6.01 22.24 -15.44
N SER A 19 -6.00 23.26 -14.58
CA SER A 19 -4.85 24.18 -14.45
C SER A 19 -3.57 23.52 -13.97
N MET A 20 -3.68 22.45 -13.17
CA MET A 20 -2.51 21.67 -12.74
C MET A 20 -2.03 20.71 -13.83
N ALA A 21 -2.96 20.09 -14.58
CA ALA A 21 -2.65 19.17 -15.67
C ALA A 21 -1.84 19.85 -16.79
N ILE A 22 -2.18 21.10 -17.15
CA ILE A 22 -1.47 21.87 -18.18
C ILE A 22 0.03 22.05 -17.86
N LYS A 23 0.40 22.04 -16.57
CA LYS A 23 1.79 22.18 -16.12
C LYS A 23 2.55 20.86 -16.12
N GLN A 24 1.92 19.75 -16.50
CA GLN A 24 2.51 18.41 -16.49
C GLN A 24 2.84 17.98 -17.92
N PRO A 25 4.12 17.68 -18.25
CA PRO A 25 4.51 17.31 -19.62
C PRO A 25 4.02 15.92 -20.04
N ASP A 26 3.63 15.07 -19.09
CA ASP A 26 3.22 13.69 -19.34
C ASP A 26 1.69 13.52 -19.43
N ILE A 27 0.91 14.55 -19.10
CA ILE A 27 -0.56 14.54 -19.11
C ILE A 27 -1.09 15.56 -20.13
N GLN A 28 -2.13 15.17 -20.87
CA GLN A 28 -2.86 16.05 -21.78
C GLN A 28 -4.35 16.03 -21.45
N VAL A 29 -4.95 17.18 -21.16
CA VAL A 29 -6.41 17.31 -21.09
C VAL A 29 -6.93 17.41 -22.52
N VAL A 30 -7.65 16.38 -22.97
CA VAL A 30 -8.18 16.33 -24.35
C VAL A 30 -9.58 16.93 -24.45
N ALA A 31 -10.38 16.83 -23.38
CA ALA A 31 -11.69 17.45 -23.30
C ALA A 31 -12.15 17.67 -21.85
N GLY A 32 -13.09 18.59 -21.69
CA GLY A 32 -13.91 18.77 -20.50
C GLY A 32 -15.36 18.36 -20.78
N VAL A 33 -16.07 17.95 -19.72
CA VAL A 33 -17.53 17.78 -19.77
C VAL A 33 -18.16 18.56 -18.64
N ASP A 34 -19.09 19.45 -18.98
CA ASP A 34 -19.91 20.19 -18.02
C ASP A 34 -21.22 20.62 -18.67
N ARG A 35 -22.29 20.78 -17.87
CA ARG A 35 -23.61 21.21 -18.39
C ARG A 35 -23.57 22.64 -18.92
N ILE A 36 -22.72 23.48 -18.32
CA ILE A 36 -22.51 24.87 -18.74
C ILE A 36 -21.14 24.92 -19.41
N THR A 37 -21.10 24.82 -20.74
CA THR A 37 -19.85 24.62 -21.50
C THR A 37 -18.98 25.87 -21.58
N ASP A 38 -19.59 27.05 -21.53
CA ASP A 38 -18.99 28.39 -21.73
C ASP A 38 -18.69 29.15 -20.43
N ALA A 39 -18.79 28.48 -19.26
CA ALA A 39 -18.54 29.12 -17.96
C ALA A 39 -17.09 29.62 -17.77
N TYR A 40 -16.13 29.02 -18.48
CA TYR A 40 -14.71 29.36 -18.43
C TYR A 40 -14.07 29.22 -19.82
N ASP A 41 -13.06 30.04 -20.08
CA ASP A 41 -12.20 29.92 -21.25
C ASP A 41 -11.17 28.79 -21.03
N ASN A 42 -11.55 27.57 -21.39
CA ASN A 42 -10.71 26.38 -21.25
C ASN A 42 -9.85 26.18 -22.50
N PRO A 43 -8.58 25.75 -22.37
CA PRO A 43 -7.70 25.50 -23.52
C PRO A 43 -7.98 24.17 -24.26
N PHE A 44 -9.12 23.54 -23.97
CA PHE A 44 -9.58 22.28 -24.52
C PHE A 44 -11.09 22.35 -24.79
N PRO A 45 -11.63 21.56 -25.74
CA PRO A 45 -13.05 21.55 -26.01
C PRO A 45 -13.86 21.10 -24.79
N VAL A 46 -14.98 21.77 -24.54
CA VAL A 46 -15.92 21.43 -23.46
C VAL A 46 -17.24 20.97 -24.07
N TYR A 47 -17.65 19.75 -23.73
CA TYR A 47 -18.88 19.12 -24.22
C TYR A 47 -19.97 19.13 -23.15
N SER A 48 -21.23 19.15 -23.56
CA SER A 48 -22.37 19.15 -22.63
C SER A 48 -22.64 17.78 -21.98
N SER A 49 -22.15 16.71 -22.61
CA SER A 49 -22.25 15.33 -22.12
C SER A 49 -21.11 14.46 -22.65
N LEU A 50 -20.88 13.32 -21.99
CA LEU A 50 -19.88 12.34 -22.42
C LEU A 50 -20.24 11.65 -23.74
N ASP A 51 -21.52 11.54 -24.10
CA ASP A 51 -21.91 10.94 -25.37
C ASP A 51 -21.58 11.84 -26.58
N GLN A 52 -21.48 13.15 -26.37
CA GLN A 52 -21.09 14.12 -27.42
C GLN A 52 -19.58 14.27 -27.56
N CYS A 53 -18.81 13.87 -26.55
CA CYS A 53 -17.36 13.97 -26.57
C CYS A 53 -16.77 12.93 -27.54
N THR A 54 -16.16 13.37 -28.63
CA THR A 54 -15.53 12.49 -29.63
C THR A 54 -14.05 12.23 -29.38
N GLU A 55 -13.47 12.87 -28.36
CA GLU A 55 -12.05 12.74 -28.04
C GLU A 55 -11.73 11.37 -27.43
N GLU A 56 -10.62 10.80 -27.87
CA GLU A 56 -10.03 9.59 -27.31
C GLU A 56 -9.28 9.91 -26.01
N CYS A 57 -9.47 9.10 -24.96
CA CYS A 57 -8.82 9.30 -23.68
C CYS A 57 -8.40 7.99 -23.02
N ASP A 58 -7.34 8.04 -22.21
CA ASP A 58 -6.89 6.93 -21.38
C ASP A 58 -7.65 6.89 -20.05
N VAL A 59 -8.07 8.05 -19.53
CA VAL A 59 -8.72 8.18 -18.23
C VAL A 59 -9.81 9.26 -18.25
N ILE A 60 -10.98 8.95 -17.68
CA ILE A 60 -12.00 9.93 -17.30
C ILE A 60 -11.84 10.22 -15.80
N SER A 61 -11.69 11.49 -15.43
CA SER A 61 -11.61 11.93 -14.03
C SER A 61 -12.86 12.72 -13.65
N ASP A 62 -13.58 12.21 -12.65
CA ASP A 62 -14.89 12.71 -12.22
C ASP A 62 -14.83 13.52 -10.93
N PHE A 63 -15.28 14.78 -11.03
CA PHE A 63 -15.46 15.72 -9.93
C PHE A 63 -16.88 16.31 -9.93
N SER A 64 -17.87 15.50 -10.32
CA SER A 64 -19.24 15.94 -10.48
C SER A 64 -20.13 15.48 -9.32
N LEU A 65 -21.42 15.25 -9.59
CA LEU A 65 -22.43 14.86 -8.62
C LEU A 65 -22.84 13.39 -8.82
N PRO A 66 -23.38 12.71 -7.80
CA PRO A 66 -23.70 11.28 -7.89
C PRO A 66 -24.58 10.90 -9.09
N GLN A 67 -25.45 11.81 -9.54
CA GLN A 67 -26.34 11.58 -10.68
C GLN A 67 -25.62 11.34 -12.01
N ALA A 68 -24.33 11.71 -12.13
CA ALA A 68 -23.53 11.49 -13.33
C ALA A 68 -22.98 10.05 -13.44
N LEU A 69 -23.08 9.25 -12.38
CA LEU A 69 -22.47 7.92 -12.32
C LEU A 69 -22.87 7.01 -13.50
N PRO A 70 -24.15 6.88 -13.89
CA PRO A 70 -24.51 6.01 -15.01
C PRO A 70 -23.82 6.42 -16.32
N SER A 71 -23.81 7.71 -16.65
CA SER A 71 -23.18 8.19 -17.89
C SER A 71 -21.66 8.04 -17.88
N LEU A 72 -21.03 8.17 -16.70
CA LEU A 72 -19.59 7.94 -16.53
C LEU A 72 -19.22 6.47 -16.78
N LEU A 73 -19.96 5.55 -16.16
CA LEU A 73 -19.72 4.11 -16.29
C LEU A 73 -19.90 3.65 -17.73
N ASP A 74 -21.00 4.07 -18.38
CA ASP A 74 -21.27 3.73 -19.79
C ASP A 74 -20.21 4.31 -20.72
N ALA A 75 -19.81 5.56 -20.51
CA ALA A 75 -18.79 6.23 -21.31
C ALA A 75 -17.42 5.56 -21.21
N ALA A 76 -17.02 5.16 -20.00
CA ALA A 76 -15.75 4.49 -19.74
C ALA A 76 -15.71 3.09 -20.38
N VAL A 77 -16.81 2.34 -20.32
CA VAL A 77 -16.93 1.04 -21.00
C VAL A 77 -16.87 1.20 -22.53
N LYS A 78 -17.64 2.14 -23.11
CA LYS A 78 -17.65 2.39 -24.56
C LYS A 78 -16.26 2.73 -25.11
N ARG A 79 -15.46 3.49 -24.34
CA ARG A 79 -14.11 3.93 -24.72
C ARG A 79 -13.00 2.97 -24.30
N ASN A 80 -13.32 1.94 -23.51
CA ASN A 80 -12.34 1.04 -22.91
C ASN A 80 -11.23 1.81 -22.15
N CYS A 81 -11.62 2.84 -21.40
CA CYS A 81 -10.71 3.71 -20.66
C CYS A 81 -10.90 3.56 -19.14
N ALA A 82 -9.93 4.06 -18.37
CA ALA A 82 -10.04 4.05 -16.92
C ALA A 82 -10.99 5.14 -16.41
N LEU A 83 -11.56 4.92 -15.22
CA LEU A 83 -12.43 5.87 -14.55
C LEU A 83 -11.90 6.19 -13.14
N VAL A 84 -11.65 7.46 -12.86
CA VAL A 84 -11.26 7.96 -11.54
C VAL A 84 -12.44 8.74 -10.95
N ILE A 85 -13.08 8.19 -9.93
CA ILE A 85 -14.27 8.74 -9.26
C ILE A 85 -13.83 9.42 -7.95
N ALA A 86 -13.90 10.76 -7.92
CA ALA A 86 -13.73 11.55 -6.70
C ALA A 86 -15.06 11.96 -6.06
N THR A 87 -16.18 11.71 -6.74
CA THR A 87 -17.52 12.02 -6.25
C THR A 87 -17.88 11.13 -5.05
N THR A 88 -18.50 11.73 -4.05
CA THR A 88 -18.93 11.08 -2.80
C THR A 88 -20.45 11.02 -2.70
N GLY A 89 -20.98 10.20 -1.79
CA GLY A 89 -22.42 10.18 -1.48
C GLY A 89 -23.22 9.18 -2.31
N PHE A 90 -22.57 8.14 -2.84
CA PHE A 90 -23.25 7.02 -3.49
C PHE A 90 -24.00 6.15 -2.49
N SER A 91 -25.20 5.74 -2.87
CA SER A 91 -26.00 4.73 -2.19
C SER A 91 -25.37 3.33 -2.28
N PRO A 92 -25.74 2.39 -1.39
CA PRO A 92 -25.25 1.00 -1.46
C PRO A 92 -25.47 0.35 -2.84
N LYS A 93 -26.61 0.62 -3.48
CA LYS A 93 -26.92 0.11 -4.82
C LYS A 93 -26.00 0.68 -5.91
N GLU A 94 -25.63 1.95 -5.80
CA GLU A 94 -24.66 2.57 -6.70
C GLU A 94 -23.26 2.00 -6.48
N GLN A 95 -22.87 1.70 -5.23
CA GLN A 95 -21.60 1.03 -4.93
C GLN A 95 -21.53 -0.38 -5.51
N GLU A 96 -22.62 -1.16 -5.42
CA GLU A 96 -22.72 -2.47 -6.09
C GLU A 96 -22.58 -2.34 -7.61
N THR A 97 -23.14 -1.28 -8.19
CA THR A 97 -23.03 -1.00 -9.62
C THR A 97 -21.58 -0.69 -10.01
N ILE A 98 -20.88 0.14 -9.24
CA ILE A 98 -19.45 0.44 -9.43
C ILE A 98 -18.63 -0.86 -9.37
N ALA A 99 -18.86 -1.71 -8.37
CA ALA A 99 -18.17 -2.98 -8.21
C ALA A 99 -18.47 -3.99 -9.35
N ALA A 100 -19.65 -3.92 -9.97
CA ALA A 100 -19.98 -4.73 -11.14
C ALA A 100 -19.22 -4.26 -12.40
N TYR A 101 -19.12 -2.93 -12.60
CA TYR A 101 -18.41 -2.34 -13.74
C TYR A 101 -16.88 -2.46 -13.62
N SER A 102 -16.34 -2.46 -12.41
CA SER A 102 -14.91 -2.63 -12.18
C SER A 102 -14.37 -3.97 -12.68
N LYS A 103 -15.23 -4.97 -12.88
CA LYS A 103 -14.87 -6.25 -13.52
C LYS A 103 -14.61 -6.13 -15.02
N LYS A 104 -15.03 -5.03 -15.65
CA LYS A 104 -14.91 -4.77 -17.10
C LYS A 104 -13.91 -3.67 -17.43
N ILE A 105 -13.80 -2.66 -16.56
CA ILE A 105 -12.93 -1.50 -16.74
C ILE A 105 -12.16 -1.20 -15.44
N PRO A 106 -10.97 -0.60 -15.52
CA PRO A 106 -10.26 -0.13 -14.34
C PRO A 106 -10.99 1.08 -13.73
N ILE A 107 -11.45 0.95 -12.49
CA ILE A 107 -12.13 2.02 -11.75
C ILE A 107 -11.35 2.32 -10.47
N LEU A 108 -11.00 3.58 -10.26
CA LEU A 108 -10.50 4.06 -8.97
C LEU A 108 -11.58 4.88 -8.30
N GLN A 109 -11.89 4.56 -7.05
CA GLN A 109 -12.80 5.37 -6.23
C GLN A 109 -12.06 5.87 -4.99
N ALA A 110 -12.17 7.17 -4.72
CA ALA A 110 -11.62 7.73 -3.48
C ALA A 110 -12.45 8.93 -3.01
N ALA A 111 -12.90 8.88 -1.76
CA ALA A 111 -13.61 10.00 -1.13
C ALA A 111 -12.70 11.22 -0.86
N ASN A 112 -11.39 11.00 -0.82
CA ASN A 112 -10.39 12.05 -0.68
C ASN A 112 -9.19 11.75 -1.57
N MET A 113 -8.87 12.65 -2.50
CA MET A 113 -7.74 12.50 -3.42
C MET A 113 -6.42 13.00 -2.82
N SER A 114 -6.39 13.61 -1.63
CA SER A 114 -5.13 14.09 -1.03
C SER A 114 -4.20 12.92 -0.73
N VAL A 115 -2.99 12.96 -1.29
CA VAL A 115 -1.91 12.02 -0.97
C VAL A 115 -1.60 12.02 0.53
N GLY A 116 -1.58 13.21 1.16
CA GLY A 116 -1.29 13.36 2.58
C GLY A 116 -2.35 12.73 3.48
N ILE A 117 -3.64 12.92 3.18
CA ILE A 117 -4.73 12.28 3.94
C ILE A 117 -4.71 10.76 3.77
N ASN A 118 -4.42 10.27 2.57
CA ASN A 118 -4.34 8.83 2.35
C ASN A 118 -3.14 8.19 3.06
N LEU A 119 -2.00 8.89 3.16
CA LEU A 119 -0.89 8.47 4.02
C LEU A 119 -1.29 8.50 5.50
N MET A 120 -1.99 9.56 5.92
CA MET A 120 -2.49 9.69 7.29
C MET A 120 -3.36 8.50 7.68
N TYR A 121 -4.24 8.00 6.81
CA TYR A 121 -5.03 6.77 7.06
C TYR A 121 -4.12 5.58 7.41
N GLN A 122 -3.04 5.36 6.66
CA GLN A 122 -2.12 4.25 6.92
C GLN A 122 -1.38 4.43 8.26
N LEU A 123 -0.93 5.64 8.55
CA LEU A 123 -0.19 5.95 9.78
C LEU A 123 -1.06 5.78 11.03
N ILE A 124 -2.30 6.31 11.02
CA ILE A 124 -3.20 6.20 12.19
C ILE A 124 -3.67 4.76 12.39
N GLN A 125 -3.88 3.98 11.32
CA GLN A 125 -4.22 2.57 11.45
C GLN A 125 -3.07 1.79 12.08
N LYS A 126 -1.83 2.06 11.64
CA LYS A 126 -0.65 1.45 12.23
C LYS A 126 -0.45 1.85 13.70
N ALA A 127 -0.64 3.13 14.02
CA ALA A 127 -0.59 3.61 15.40
C ALA A 127 -1.66 2.93 16.26
N ALA A 128 -2.91 2.86 15.79
CA ALA A 128 -4.00 2.18 16.47
C ALA A 128 -3.71 0.69 16.72
N GLN A 129 -3.12 -0.02 15.75
CA GLN A 129 -2.74 -1.43 15.89
C GLN A 129 -1.67 -1.65 16.98
N VAL A 130 -0.69 -0.74 17.08
CA VAL A 130 0.43 -0.87 18.01
C VAL A 130 0.04 -0.42 19.41
N LEU A 131 -0.65 0.72 19.52
CA LEU A 131 -1.01 1.33 20.81
C LEU A 131 -2.24 0.68 21.44
N GLY A 132 -3.16 0.17 20.62
CA GLY A 132 -4.36 -0.53 21.07
C GLY A 132 -5.20 0.27 22.06
N ASP A 133 -5.74 -0.41 23.07
CA ASP A 133 -6.60 0.19 24.11
C ASP A 133 -5.82 0.93 25.21
N SER A 134 -4.47 0.96 25.14
CA SER A 134 -3.65 1.67 26.12
C SER A 134 -3.57 3.18 25.89
N PHE A 135 -4.07 3.65 24.74
CA PHE A 135 -4.13 5.06 24.38
C PHE A 135 -5.57 5.47 24.08
N ASP A 136 -5.99 6.59 24.66
CA ASP A 136 -7.21 7.28 24.29
C ASP A 136 -7.05 7.89 22.89
N ILE A 137 -8.08 7.79 22.04
CA ILE A 137 -8.03 8.26 20.65
C ILE A 137 -9.03 9.39 20.44
N GLU A 138 -8.54 10.54 19.98
CA GLU A 138 -9.33 11.74 19.73
C GLU A 138 -9.03 12.31 18.34
N ILE A 139 -10.07 12.68 17.60
CA ILE A 139 -9.97 13.29 16.28
C ILE A 139 -10.38 14.76 16.39
N ILE A 140 -9.53 15.65 15.94
CA ILE A 140 -9.79 17.09 15.94
C ILE A 140 -9.73 17.57 14.49
N GLU A 141 -10.82 18.17 14.00
CA GLU A 141 -10.89 18.74 12.66
C GLU A 141 -11.19 20.24 12.70
N LYS A 142 -10.53 21.01 11.83
CA LYS A 142 -10.71 22.46 11.71
C LYS A 142 -10.99 22.85 10.27
N HIS A 143 -12.04 23.63 10.05
CA HIS A 143 -12.42 24.15 8.74
C HIS A 143 -12.93 25.59 8.82
N HIS A 144 -13.11 26.22 7.67
CA HIS A 144 -13.65 27.56 7.51
C HIS A 144 -15.07 27.68 8.09
N ASN A 145 -15.46 28.92 8.40
CA ASN A 145 -16.76 29.22 9.03
C ASN A 145 -17.98 28.92 8.14
N GLN A 146 -17.81 28.78 6.83
CA GLN A 146 -18.89 28.44 5.89
C GLN A 146 -19.16 26.93 5.75
N LYS A 147 -18.38 26.05 6.41
CA LYS A 147 -18.56 24.61 6.26
C LYS A 147 -19.75 24.15 7.12
N ILE A 148 -20.78 23.62 6.46
CA ILE A 148 -22.07 23.28 7.06
C ILE A 148 -22.03 21.96 7.83
N ASP A 149 -21.38 20.93 7.26
CA ASP A 149 -21.26 19.61 7.87
C ASP A 149 -20.27 19.63 9.03
N ALA A 150 -20.60 18.95 10.14
CA ALA A 150 -19.73 18.73 11.28
C ALA A 150 -20.13 17.42 12.00
N PRO A 151 -19.20 16.47 12.22
CA PRO A 151 -17.82 16.44 11.71
C PRO A 151 -17.73 16.37 10.18
N SER A 152 -16.58 16.75 9.63
CA SER A 152 -16.29 16.65 8.20
C SER A 152 -16.27 15.19 7.72
N GLY A 153 -16.60 14.94 6.46
CA GLY A 153 -16.52 13.59 5.88
C GLY A 153 -15.13 12.94 5.99
N THR A 154 -14.04 13.73 5.95
CA THR A 154 -12.69 13.21 6.21
C THR A 154 -12.49 12.80 7.67
N ALA A 155 -13.07 13.51 8.64
CA ALA A 155 -13.01 13.12 10.05
C ALA A 155 -13.77 11.82 10.32
N TYR A 156 -14.93 11.63 9.68
CA TYR A 156 -15.64 10.34 9.70
C TYR A 156 -14.79 9.21 9.11
N ALA A 157 -14.21 9.42 7.93
CA ALA A 157 -13.35 8.42 7.32
C ALA A 157 -12.10 8.09 8.15
N LEU A 158 -11.52 9.07 8.87
CA LEU A 158 -10.42 8.81 9.82
C LEU A 158 -10.92 7.97 11.00
N ALA A 159 -12.11 8.27 11.52
CA ALA A 159 -12.73 7.52 12.60
C ALA A 159 -13.03 6.07 12.19
N ASP A 160 -13.63 5.87 11.03
CA ASP A 160 -13.94 4.56 10.46
C ASP A 160 -12.66 3.74 10.26
N ALA A 161 -11.61 4.33 9.65
CA ALA A 161 -10.34 3.66 9.43
C ALA A 161 -9.68 3.19 10.74
N ILE A 162 -9.77 3.98 11.81
CA ILE A 162 -9.30 3.59 13.14
C ILE A 162 -10.20 2.48 13.71
N ASN A 163 -11.52 2.63 13.62
CA ASN A 163 -12.48 1.70 14.22
C ASN A 163 -12.43 0.31 13.57
N GLU A 164 -12.11 0.22 12.28
CA GLU A 164 -11.85 -1.04 11.58
C GLU A 164 -10.76 -1.88 12.27
N VAL A 165 -9.71 -1.23 12.78
CA VAL A 165 -8.64 -1.91 13.55
C VAL A 165 -9.19 -2.53 14.82
N PHE A 166 -10.19 -1.90 15.44
CA PHE A 166 -10.85 -2.37 16.65
C PHE A 166 -12.13 -3.17 16.37
N LEU A 167 -12.26 -3.75 15.17
CA LEU A 167 -13.43 -4.55 14.75
C LEU A 167 -14.77 -3.82 14.94
N ASN A 168 -14.77 -2.50 14.72
CA ASN A 168 -15.93 -1.62 14.87
C ASN A 168 -16.52 -1.58 16.29
N SER A 169 -15.70 -1.82 17.32
CA SER A 169 -16.14 -1.81 18.73
C SER A 169 -16.12 -0.43 19.38
N LYS A 170 -15.50 0.58 18.76
CA LYS A 170 -15.44 1.94 19.31
C LYS A 170 -16.72 2.72 18.99
N ASN A 171 -17.12 3.58 19.92
CA ASN A 171 -18.29 4.46 19.84
C ASN A 171 -17.87 5.89 19.51
N TYR A 172 -18.50 6.51 18.52
CA TYR A 172 -18.17 7.88 18.12
C TYR A 172 -18.81 8.88 19.08
N ILE A 173 -17.97 9.66 19.77
CA ILE A 173 -18.41 10.66 20.75
C ILE A 173 -18.13 12.06 20.22
N TYR A 174 -19.19 12.83 19.96
CA TYR A 174 -19.10 14.18 19.40
C TYR A 174 -19.07 15.24 20.49
N GLY A 175 -17.88 15.76 20.78
CA GLY A 175 -17.68 16.68 21.89
C GLY A 175 -17.98 16.07 23.27
N ARG A 176 -17.69 16.82 24.33
CA ARG A 176 -17.89 16.37 25.73
C ARG A 176 -18.69 17.33 26.60
N HIS A 177 -19.18 18.43 26.02
CA HIS A 177 -20.03 19.36 26.75
C HIS A 177 -21.30 18.61 27.22
N SER A 178 -21.66 18.76 28.49
CA SER A 178 -22.76 18.08 29.22
C SER A 178 -22.51 16.65 29.76
N LYS A 179 -21.34 16.03 29.54
CA LYS A 179 -20.98 14.76 30.18
C LYS A 179 -20.05 14.99 31.38
N ASN A 180 -20.46 14.52 32.55
CA ASN A 180 -19.61 14.50 33.76
C ASN A 180 -18.92 13.14 33.98
N ASP A 181 -19.20 12.16 33.11
CA ASP A 181 -18.64 10.82 33.22
C ASP A 181 -17.18 10.77 32.77
N ARG A 182 -16.42 9.87 33.41
CA ARG A 182 -15.09 9.50 32.95
C ARG A 182 -15.16 8.95 31.52
N ARG A 183 -14.11 9.19 30.74
CA ARG A 183 -13.97 8.62 29.38
C ARG A 183 -14.05 7.10 29.45
N SER A 184 -14.80 6.49 28.53
CA SER A 184 -14.79 5.04 28.35
C SER A 184 -13.63 4.65 27.42
N PRO A 185 -12.93 3.52 27.65
CA PRO A 185 -11.94 2.99 26.70
C PRO A 185 -12.52 2.71 25.30
N SER A 186 -13.84 2.50 25.20
CA SER A 186 -14.55 2.32 23.93
C SER A 186 -14.89 3.62 23.22
N ASP A 187 -14.64 4.79 23.82
CA ASP A 187 -14.90 6.08 23.17
C ASP A 187 -13.85 6.37 22.08
N LEU A 188 -14.32 6.88 20.95
CA LEU A 188 -13.52 7.53 19.91
C LEU A 188 -14.06 8.94 19.74
N GLY A 189 -13.35 9.92 20.29
CA GLY A 189 -13.83 11.31 20.31
C GLY A 189 -13.63 12.01 18.98
N ILE A 190 -14.61 12.83 18.57
CA ILE A 190 -14.53 13.63 17.36
C ILE A 190 -14.95 15.07 17.68
N HIS A 191 -14.06 16.02 17.41
CA HIS A 191 -14.21 17.45 17.72
C HIS A 191 -14.09 18.28 16.45
N ALA A 192 -15.05 19.18 16.23
CA ALA A 192 -15.09 20.04 15.05
C ALA A 192 -14.93 21.52 15.41
N ILE A 193 -14.01 22.20 14.74
CA ILE A 193 -13.73 23.62 14.87
C ILE A 193 -14.09 24.32 13.56
N ARG A 194 -14.83 25.43 13.64
CA ARG A 194 -15.21 26.27 12.48
C ARG A 194 -14.68 27.69 12.70
N GLY A 195 -13.82 28.17 11.81
CA GLY A 195 -13.20 29.47 11.97
C GLY A 195 -12.48 29.99 10.72
N GLY A 196 -12.68 31.27 10.43
CA GLY A 196 -11.99 31.99 9.36
C GLY A 196 -12.09 31.28 8.00
N THR A 197 -10.94 31.16 7.33
CA THR A 197 -10.77 30.61 5.97
C THR A 197 -10.00 29.29 5.94
N ILE A 198 -9.92 28.57 7.07
CA ILE A 198 -9.17 27.31 7.18
C ILE A 198 -9.68 26.30 6.14
N VAL A 199 -8.83 25.86 5.22
CA VAL A 199 -9.25 24.96 4.14
C VAL A 199 -9.60 23.58 4.71
N GLY A 200 -8.78 23.07 5.61
CA GLY A 200 -9.00 21.83 6.34
C GLY A 200 -7.75 21.42 7.11
N GLN A 201 -7.90 21.11 8.40
CA GLN A 201 -6.85 20.53 9.23
C GLN A 201 -7.47 19.35 9.99
N HIS A 202 -6.73 18.25 10.06
CA HIS A 202 -7.17 17.02 10.73
C HIS A 202 -6.03 16.50 11.59
N THR A 203 -6.30 16.30 12.87
CA THR A 203 -5.34 15.77 13.84
C THR A 203 -5.95 14.53 14.48
N VAL A 204 -5.22 13.43 14.52
CA VAL A 204 -5.54 12.26 15.34
C VAL A 204 -4.55 12.22 16.48
N LEU A 205 -5.06 12.38 17.70
CA LEU A 205 -4.31 12.30 18.95
C LEU A 205 -4.50 10.91 19.55
N PHE A 206 -3.39 10.27 19.85
CA PHE A 206 -3.31 9.10 20.73
C PHE A 206 -2.70 9.58 22.05
N ALA A 207 -3.45 9.48 23.15
CA ALA A 207 -3.02 9.91 24.48
C ALA A 207 -2.89 8.73 25.44
N GLY A 208 -1.66 8.45 25.87
CA GLY A 208 -1.33 7.37 26.81
C GLY A 208 -0.96 7.92 28.18
N ASN A 209 -0.39 7.06 29.03
CA ASN A 209 0.12 7.49 30.33
C ASN A 209 1.47 8.21 30.18
N ASP A 210 1.50 9.51 30.47
CA ASP A 210 2.68 10.38 30.40
C ASP A 210 3.28 10.59 28.99
N GLU A 211 2.56 10.21 27.94
CA GLU A 211 2.97 10.45 26.55
C GLU A 211 1.78 10.65 25.61
N THR A 212 2.02 11.37 24.51
CA THR A 212 1.05 11.56 23.44
C THR A 212 1.72 11.43 22.08
N ILE A 213 0.98 10.93 21.10
CA ILE A 213 1.36 10.89 19.69
C ILE A 213 0.28 11.59 18.89
N GLU A 214 0.67 12.57 18.09
CA GLU A 214 -0.24 13.29 17.19
C GLU A 214 0.16 13.06 15.75
N VAL A 215 -0.82 12.69 14.92
CA VAL A 215 -0.68 12.68 13.47
C VAL A 215 -1.55 13.79 12.93
N GLU A 216 -0.94 14.80 12.30
CA GLU A 216 -1.64 15.97 11.77
C GLU A 216 -1.45 16.11 10.26
N HIS A 217 -2.55 16.46 9.57
CA HIS A 217 -2.53 16.91 8.19
C HIS A 217 -3.19 18.29 8.07
N THR A 218 -2.47 19.24 7.46
CA THR A 218 -2.98 20.58 7.14
C THR A 218 -3.06 20.80 5.63
N ALA A 219 -4.25 21.10 5.12
CA ALA A 219 -4.45 21.53 3.74
C ALA A 219 -4.34 23.05 3.64
N TYR A 220 -3.40 23.55 2.83
CA TYR A 220 -3.28 24.99 2.55
C TYR A 220 -4.06 25.42 1.30
N SER A 221 -4.36 24.49 0.40
CA SER A 221 -5.12 24.77 -0.82
C SER A 221 -5.79 23.52 -1.37
N LYS A 222 -6.73 23.71 -2.30
CA LYS A 222 -7.38 22.60 -3.02
C LYS A 222 -6.48 21.92 -4.05
N GLN A 223 -5.29 22.46 -4.31
CA GLN A 223 -4.35 21.87 -5.27
C GLN A 223 -3.90 20.47 -4.85
N ILE A 224 -3.87 20.17 -3.54
CA ILE A 224 -3.47 18.85 -3.03
C ILE A 224 -4.36 17.72 -3.57
N PHE A 225 -5.65 18.00 -3.81
CA PHE A 225 -6.59 17.03 -4.36
C PHE A 225 -6.35 16.83 -5.86
N ALA A 226 -6.02 17.91 -6.59
CA ALA A 226 -5.66 17.82 -8.00
C ALA A 226 -4.36 17.04 -8.20
N VAL A 227 -3.34 17.26 -7.36
CA VAL A 227 -2.09 16.48 -7.40
C VAL A 227 -2.38 14.99 -7.27
N GLY A 228 -3.19 14.59 -6.29
CA GLY A 228 -3.53 13.18 -6.11
C GLY A 228 -4.43 12.62 -7.21
N ALA A 229 -5.35 13.41 -7.77
CA ALA A 229 -6.15 12.98 -8.91
C ALA A 229 -5.33 12.77 -10.19
N LEU A 230 -4.37 13.67 -10.48
CA LEU A 230 -3.45 13.50 -11.59
C LEU A 230 -2.53 12.29 -11.37
N ARG A 231 -2.12 12.04 -10.12
CA ARG A 231 -1.39 10.82 -9.75
C ARG A 231 -2.26 9.57 -9.93
N ALA A 232 -3.53 9.62 -9.56
CA ALA A 232 -4.47 8.53 -9.80
C ALA A 232 -4.67 8.30 -11.30
N ALA A 233 -4.78 9.35 -12.12
CA ALA A 233 -4.87 9.21 -13.57
C ALA A 233 -3.63 8.52 -14.16
N ARG A 234 -2.42 8.89 -13.72
CA ARG A 234 -1.19 8.19 -14.11
C ARG A 234 -1.19 6.72 -13.71
N TYR A 235 -1.53 6.45 -12.46
CA TYR A 235 -1.61 5.09 -11.94
C TYR A 235 -2.59 4.22 -12.71
N MET A 236 -3.73 4.80 -13.07
CA MET A 236 -4.85 4.11 -13.72
C MET A 236 -4.68 3.95 -15.23
N ALA A 237 -3.87 4.78 -15.87
CA ALA A 237 -3.54 4.63 -17.28
C ALA A 237 -2.93 3.24 -17.51
N ASN A 238 -3.56 2.43 -18.36
CA ASN A 238 -3.18 1.04 -18.69
C ASN A 238 -3.32 0.00 -17.57
N ARG A 239 -4.13 0.24 -16.52
CA ARG A 239 -4.46 -0.81 -15.54
C ARG A 239 -5.47 -1.80 -16.09
N ALA A 240 -5.37 -3.04 -15.62
CA ALA A 240 -6.37 -4.07 -15.89
C ALA A 240 -7.69 -3.74 -15.17
N PRO A 241 -8.83 -4.29 -15.62
CA PRO A 241 -10.09 -4.17 -14.90
C PRO A 241 -9.95 -4.55 -13.41
N GLY A 242 -10.43 -3.66 -12.55
CA GLY A 242 -10.36 -3.82 -11.11
C GLY A 242 -10.92 -2.60 -10.40
N LEU A 243 -11.26 -2.77 -9.12
CA LEU A 243 -11.61 -1.65 -8.24
C LEU A 243 -10.37 -1.26 -7.44
N TYR A 244 -9.92 -0.03 -7.64
CA TYR A 244 -8.74 0.56 -7.04
C TYR A 244 -9.13 1.71 -6.11
N ASN A 245 -8.21 2.09 -5.24
CA ASN A 245 -8.33 3.25 -4.37
C ASN A 245 -6.99 3.99 -4.29
N MET A 246 -6.95 5.08 -3.51
CA MET A 246 -5.71 5.85 -3.34
C MET A 246 -4.62 5.07 -2.59
N LYS A 247 -4.93 4.05 -1.77
CA LYS A 247 -3.90 3.17 -1.20
C LYS A 247 -3.13 2.46 -2.32
N ASN A 248 -3.82 1.92 -3.33
CA ASN A 248 -3.13 1.34 -4.49
C ASN A 248 -2.22 2.35 -5.21
N VAL A 249 -2.66 3.60 -5.35
CA VAL A 249 -1.87 4.69 -5.99
C VAL A 249 -0.63 5.07 -5.15
N LEU A 250 -0.75 5.03 -3.83
CA LEU A 250 0.34 5.31 -2.91
C LEU A 250 1.36 4.17 -2.90
N ASP A 251 0.87 2.94 -2.87
CA ASP A 251 1.66 1.70 -2.84
C ASP A 251 2.36 1.43 -4.19
N ASP A 252 1.97 2.11 -5.28
CA ASP A 252 2.63 2.04 -6.60
C ASP A 252 3.97 2.77 -6.70
N ARG A 253 4.46 3.38 -5.61
CA ARG A 253 5.88 3.76 -5.56
C ARG A 253 6.72 2.49 -5.61
N SER A 254 7.93 2.62 -6.15
CA SER A 254 8.81 1.52 -6.56
C SER A 254 8.48 0.23 -5.82
N PRO A 255 8.09 -0.83 -6.55
CA PRO A 255 7.56 -2.04 -5.93
C PRO A 255 8.45 -2.56 -4.80
N VAL A 256 9.76 -2.37 -4.99
CA VAL A 256 10.80 -2.49 -3.99
C VAL A 256 11.05 -1.11 -3.39
N THR A 257 10.94 -0.99 -2.07
CA THR A 257 11.25 0.25 -1.35
C THR A 257 12.60 0.21 -0.66
N ASN A 258 13.11 -0.99 -0.40
CA ASN A 258 14.34 -1.17 0.36
C ASN A 258 15.04 -2.47 -0.08
N ILE A 259 16.37 -2.45 -0.06
CA ILE A 259 17.19 -3.63 -0.25
C ILE A 259 18.25 -3.65 0.84
N THR A 260 18.33 -4.74 1.59
CA THR A 260 19.31 -4.89 2.66
C THR A 260 20.11 -6.17 2.48
N THR A 261 21.33 -6.19 3.00
CA THR A 261 22.16 -7.38 3.05
C THR A 261 22.55 -7.71 4.48
N GLN A 262 22.67 -9.00 4.75
CA GLN A 262 23.15 -9.55 6.01
C GLN A 262 24.21 -10.60 5.70
N ASP A 263 25.41 -10.41 6.25
CA ASP A 263 26.59 -11.24 5.98
C ASP A 263 26.97 -12.21 7.13
N ASN A 264 26.42 -11.98 8.32
CA ASN A 264 26.55 -12.83 9.50
C ASN A 264 25.56 -14.02 9.44
N ILE A 265 25.61 -14.81 8.37
CA ILE A 265 24.68 -15.92 8.15
C ILE A 265 25.42 -17.20 7.72
N ILE A 266 24.89 -18.33 8.18
CA ILE A 266 25.25 -19.66 7.73
C ILE A 266 24.01 -20.31 7.15
N LEU A 267 24.15 -20.95 5.98
CA LEU A 267 23.11 -21.76 5.37
C LEU A 267 23.44 -23.23 5.62
N VAL A 268 22.52 -23.93 6.27
CA VAL A 268 22.58 -25.37 6.49
C VAL A 268 21.59 -26.05 5.55
N SER A 269 22.06 -27.03 4.80
CA SER A 269 21.24 -27.89 3.94
C SER A 269 21.41 -29.33 4.37
N ILE A 270 20.32 -29.96 4.78
CA ILE A 270 20.26 -31.38 5.14
C ILE A 270 19.43 -32.07 4.07
N ARG A 271 20.05 -32.97 3.31
CA ARG A 271 19.38 -33.79 2.32
C ARG A 271 19.11 -35.19 2.83
N ASN A 272 18.04 -35.80 2.33
CA ASN A 272 17.60 -37.15 2.70
C ASN A 272 17.30 -37.28 4.20
N ALA A 273 16.72 -36.25 4.84
CA ALA A 273 16.33 -36.38 6.23
C ALA A 273 15.06 -37.23 6.36
N PRO A 274 14.98 -38.21 7.27
CA PRO A 274 13.74 -38.92 7.53
C PRO A 274 12.61 -37.94 7.88
N ALA A 275 11.48 -38.04 7.20
CA ALA A 275 10.28 -37.22 7.38
C ALA A 275 9.51 -37.59 8.66
N LYS A 276 10.23 -37.79 9.76
CA LYS A 276 9.67 -37.87 11.11
C LYS A 276 9.49 -36.44 11.64
N LEU A 277 8.35 -36.16 12.28
CA LEU A 277 8.00 -34.85 12.87
C LEU A 277 9.10 -34.25 13.80
N ASN A 278 10.06 -35.06 14.27
CA ASN A 278 11.07 -34.64 15.23
C ASN A 278 12.26 -33.88 14.63
N THR A 279 12.60 -34.03 13.34
CA THR A 279 13.85 -33.43 12.80
C THR A 279 13.81 -31.90 12.85
N ILE A 280 12.73 -31.29 12.39
CA ILE A 280 12.53 -29.82 12.44
C ILE A 280 12.40 -29.35 13.88
N ALA A 281 11.63 -30.07 14.70
CA ALA A 281 11.50 -29.75 16.12
C ALA A 281 12.86 -29.79 16.84
N ASN A 282 13.77 -30.70 16.44
CA ASN A 282 15.13 -30.75 16.99
C ASN A 282 15.98 -29.57 16.52
N VAL A 283 15.87 -29.14 15.25
CA VAL A 283 16.53 -27.92 14.76
C VAL A 283 16.07 -26.71 15.58
N TYR A 284 14.75 -26.49 15.69
CA TYR A 284 14.22 -25.39 16.48
C TYR A 284 14.60 -25.50 17.95
N ARG A 285 14.59 -26.70 18.55
CA ARG A 285 14.98 -26.88 19.96
C ARG A 285 16.47 -26.60 20.20
N GLU A 286 17.32 -27.03 19.28
CA GLU A 286 18.77 -26.84 19.39
C GLU A 286 19.12 -25.36 19.26
N PHE A 287 18.50 -24.65 18.32
CA PHE A 287 18.82 -23.25 18.04
C PHE A 287 17.84 -22.23 18.65
N ALA A 288 16.86 -22.67 19.45
CA ALA A 288 16.00 -21.78 20.23
C ALA A 288 16.80 -21.09 21.34
N GLY A 289 16.74 -19.76 21.40
CA GLY A 289 17.34 -18.95 22.46
C GLY A 289 17.37 -17.46 22.10
N GLU A 290 17.56 -16.61 23.11
CA GLU A 290 17.76 -15.16 22.91
C GLU A 290 18.98 -14.92 22.00
N ASN A 291 18.87 -13.98 21.05
CA ASN A 291 19.86 -13.65 20.01
C ASN A 291 20.16 -14.72 18.94
N ASN A 292 19.40 -15.83 18.89
CA ASN A 292 19.53 -16.81 17.83
C ASN A 292 18.51 -16.54 16.71
N TYR A 293 18.97 -15.93 15.62
CA TYR A 293 18.21 -15.88 14.38
C TYR A 293 18.20 -17.28 13.75
N LEU A 294 17.04 -17.93 13.69
CA LEU A 294 16.81 -19.16 12.94
C LEU A 294 15.70 -18.91 11.92
N GLU A 295 16.03 -19.07 10.65
CA GLU A 295 15.09 -18.91 9.54
C GLU A 295 15.00 -20.21 8.75
N LEU A 296 13.83 -20.85 8.78
CA LEU A 296 13.57 -22.01 7.92
C LEU A 296 13.34 -21.52 6.50
N ILE A 297 14.15 -22.00 5.56
CA ILE A 297 14.12 -21.59 4.15
C ILE A 297 13.21 -22.51 3.35
N SER A 298 13.35 -23.82 3.53
CA SER A 298 12.56 -24.79 2.79
C SER A 298 12.48 -26.12 3.52
N GLN A 299 11.31 -26.75 3.41
CA GLN A 299 11.11 -28.16 3.65
C GLN A 299 10.38 -28.74 2.45
N THR A 300 10.95 -29.77 1.81
CA THR A 300 10.27 -30.44 0.71
C THR A 300 9.17 -31.37 1.24
N SER A 301 8.09 -31.53 0.46
CA SER A 301 7.14 -32.61 0.72
C SER A 301 7.87 -33.95 0.75
N PRO A 302 7.53 -34.86 1.68
CA PRO A 302 8.23 -36.13 1.79
C PRO A 302 8.12 -36.98 0.51
N ALA A 303 9.25 -37.43 -0.03
CA ALA A 303 9.34 -38.44 -1.08
C ALA A 303 10.00 -39.69 -0.47
N ASP A 304 9.38 -40.86 -0.60
CA ASP A 304 9.85 -42.10 0.04
C ASP A 304 10.12 -41.97 1.57
N ARG A 305 9.31 -41.16 2.26
CA ARG A 305 9.48 -40.80 3.69
C ARG A 305 10.74 -40.00 4.01
N MET A 306 11.35 -39.36 3.02
CA MET A 306 12.52 -38.50 3.15
C MET A 306 12.17 -37.07 2.72
N SER A 307 12.75 -36.08 3.37
CA SER A 307 12.57 -34.66 3.07
C SER A 307 13.91 -33.94 3.13
N ASP A 308 14.09 -32.95 2.27
CA ASP A 308 15.22 -32.03 2.33
C ASP A 308 14.82 -30.81 3.18
N ILE A 309 15.77 -30.35 4.00
CA ILE A 309 15.58 -29.23 4.91
C ILE A 309 16.71 -28.23 4.66
N ALA A 310 16.35 -26.97 4.44
CA ALA A 310 17.31 -25.87 4.39
C ALA A 310 16.90 -24.79 5.40
N PHE A 311 17.87 -24.29 6.16
CA PHE A 311 17.66 -23.21 7.12
C PHE A 311 18.90 -22.33 7.24
N ALA A 312 18.67 -21.07 7.56
CA ALA A 312 19.70 -20.09 7.85
C ALA A 312 19.78 -19.80 9.35
N LEU A 313 20.99 -19.53 9.83
CA LEU A 313 21.27 -19.15 11.21
C LEU A 313 22.37 -18.08 11.29
N SER A 314 22.41 -17.33 12.39
CA SER A 314 23.50 -16.36 12.65
C SER A 314 24.87 -17.06 12.65
N ALA A 315 25.91 -16.46 12.05
CA ALA A 315 27.24 -17.08 12.06
C ALA A 315 27.89 -17.17 13.44
N ASP A 316 27.37 -16.45 14.44
CA ASP A 316 27.73 -16.61 15.85
C ASP A 316 27.47 -18.04 16.36
N ASN A 317 26.56 -18.78 15.70
CA ASN A 317 26.22 -20.16 16.02
C ASN A 317 27.04 -21.20 15.23
N LEU A 318 28.12 -20.82 14.53
CA LEU A 318 28.89 -21.74 13.67
C LEU A 318 29.31 -23.02 14.40
N GLN A 319 29.96 -22.88 15.56
CA GLN A 319 30.48 -24.04 16.29
C GLN A 319 29.35 -24.98 16.73
N LYS A 320 28.21 -24.41 17.12
CA LYS A 320 27.02 -25.17 17.52
C LYS A 320 26.38 -25.87 16.32
N ALA A 321 26.30 -25.19 15.17
CA ALA A 321 25.81 -25.76 13.92
C ALA A 321 26.68 -26.91 13.43
N GLU A 322 28.01 -26.78 13.50
CA GLU A 322 28.94 -27.87 13.17
C GLU A 322 28.74 -29.09 14.08
N ASN A 323 28.62 -28.87 15.40
CA ASN A 323 28.42 -29.96 16.36
C ASN A 323 27.08 -30.67 16.14
N PHE A 324 26.01 -29.92 15.91
CA PHE A 324 24.70 -30.45 15.56
C PHE A 324 24.74 -31.30 14.28
N CYS A 325 25.38 -30.79 13.23
CA CYS A 325 25.51 -31.51 11.96
C CYS A 325 26.36 -32.78 12.09
N LYS A 326 27.44 -32.75 12.87
CA LYS A 326 28.26 -33.95 13.17
C LYS A 326 27.46 -35.00 13.94
N ASP A 327 26.69 -34.59 14.95
CA ASP A 327 25.84 -35.50 15.73
C ASP A 327 24.76 -36.15 14.84
N LEU A 328 24.09 -35.36 13.99
CA LEU A 328 23.13 -35.87 13.01
C LEU A 328 23.74 -36.89 12.05
N ALA A 329 24.87 -36.55 11.43
CA ALA A 329 25.56 -37.44 10.48
C ALA A 329 26.06 -38.73 11.16
N SER A 330 26.39 -38.68 12.46
CA SER A 330 26.80 -39.88 13.21
C SER A 330 25.64 -40.84 13.48
N LYS A 331 24.40 -40.31 13.55
CA LYS A 331 23.18 -41.09 13.83
C LYS A 331 22.55 -41.67 12.56
N ASP A 332 22.81 -41.09 11.41
CA ASP A 332 22.29 -41.53 10.12
C ASP A 332 23.28 -41.24 8.98
N SER A 333 23.94 -42.28 8.50
CA SER A 333 24.94 -42.20 7.42
C SER A 333 24.33 -41.95 6.03
N GLY A 334 23.00 -41.99 5.90
CA GLY A 334 22.29 -41.65 4.67
C GLY A 334 22.08 -40.14 4.46
N LEU A 335 22.37 -39.32 5.48
CA LEU A 335 22.24 -37.86 5.42
C LEU A 335 23.38 -37.22 4.62
N SER A 336 23.03 -36.29 3.75
CA SER A 336 23.98 -35.38 3.12
C SER A 336 23.81 -33.98 3.69
N ILE A 337 24.74 -33.56 4.54
CA ILE A 337 24.69 -32.25 5.21
C ILE A 337 25.75 -31.31 4.62
N LYS A 338 25.33 -30.09 4.26
CA LYS A 338 26.21 -29.01 3.81
C LYS A 338 26.02 -27.78 4.68
N LEU A 339 27.12 -27.24 5.18
CA LEU A 339 27.21 -25.92 5.80
C LEU A 339 27.88 -24.96 4.82
N ASP A 340 27.25 -23.81 4.58
CA ASP A 340 27.78 -22.77 3.71
C ASP A 340 27.87 -21.46 4.49
N THR A 341 29.10 -20.99 4.71
CA THR A 341 29.41 -19.78 5.47
C THR A 341 29.79 -18.60 4.59
N ASN A 342 30.06 -18.85 3.30
CA ASN A 342 30.48 -17.82 2.34
C ASN A 342 29.27 -17.25 1.60
N ILE A 343 28.24 -16.87 2.35
CA ILE A 343 26.99 -16.36 1.80
C ILE A 343 26.59 -15.05 2.46
N ILE A 344 25.76 -14.30 1.76
CA ILE A 344 24.93 -13.25 2.35
C ILE A 344 23.46 -13.60 2.14
N LYS A 345 22.60 -13.03 2.96
CA LYS A 345 21.16 -12.90 2.69
C LYS A 345 20.93 -11.51 2.14
N MET A 346 20.32 -11.42 0.97
CA MET A 346 19.84 -10.18 0.37
C MET A 346 18.32 -10.14 0.49
N SER A 347 17.80 -9.15 1.22
CA SER A 347 16.37 -8.92 1.42
C SER A 347 15.90 -7.81 0.48
N ILE A 348 15.01 -8.12 -0.44
CA ILE A 348 14.32 -7.16 -1.31
C ILE A 348 12.92 -6.94 -0.71
N GLU A 349 12.64 -5.72 -0.24
CA GLU A 349 11.46 -5.41 0.55
C GLU A 349 10.63 -4.28 -0.09
N GLY A 350 9.32 -4.42 -0.03
CA GLY A 350 8.40 -3.38 -0.49
C GLY A 350 6.95 -3.82 -0.50
N LEU A 351 6.06 -2.90 -0.15
CA LEU A 351 4.61 -3.16 -0.15
C LEU A 351 4.07 -3.43 -1.57
N GLY A 352 4.78 -2.96 -2.60
CA GLY A 352 4.41 -3.24 -4.00
C GLY A 352 4.64 -4.68 -4.43
N LEU A 353 5.40 -5.49 -3.67
CA LEU A 353 5.56 -6.93 -3.93
C LEU A 353 4.23 -7.69 -3.91
N GLU A 354 3.28 -7.28 -3.07
CA GLU A 354 2.01 -7.97 -2.90
C GLU A 354 1.12 -7.84 -4.14
N GLN A 355 1.23 -6.71 -4.84
CA GLN A 355 0.34 -6.35 -5.94
C GLN A 355 0.96 -6.58 -7.32
N GLN A 356 2.26 -6.87 -7.39
CA GLN A 356 2.98 -7.05 -8.66
C GLN A 356 3.77 -8.37 -8.68
N PRO A 357 3.12 -9.50 -9.05
CA PRO A 357 3.74 -10.82 -9.09
C PRO A 357 5.02 -10.91 -9.94
N ARG A 358 5.21 -9.96 -10.86
CA ARG A 358 6.36 -9.91 -11.77
C ARG A 358 7.67 -9.55 -11.07
N ILE A 359 7.66 -8.91 -9.90
CA ILE A 359 8.90 -8.47 -9.26
C ILE A 359 9.81 -9.64 -8.93
N ALA A 360 9.28 -10.73 -8.40
CA ALA A 360 10.07 -11.93 -8.12
C ALA A 360 10.70 -12.51 -9.39
N ALA A 361 9.95 -12.52 -10.50
CA ALA A 361 10.47 -12.92 -11.80
C ALA A 361 11.59 -11.97 -12.26
N THR A 362 11.39 -10.66 -12.17
CA THR A 362 12.40 -9.64 -12.49
C THR A 362 13.68 -9.85 -11.69
N VAL A 363 13.59 -10.06 -10.37
CA VAL A 363 14.77 -10.32 -9.51
C VAL A 363 15.52 -11.57 -9.98
N PHE A 364 14.82 -12.67 -10.24
CA PHE A 364 15.46 -13.92 -10.67
C PHE A 364 16.03 -13.84 -12.10
N GLU A 365 15.35 -13.16 -13.02
CA GLU A 365 15.82 -12.89 -14.37
C GLU A 365 17.07 -12.03 -14.36
N LEU A 366 17.10 -10.99 -13.53
CA LEU A 366 18.25 -10.13 -13.34
C LEU A 366 19.47 -10.89 -12.81
N PHE A 367 19.27 -11.72 -11.79
CA PHE A 367 20.34 -12.53 -11.22
C PHE A 367 20.88 -13.52 -12.26
N THR A 368 19.98 -14.13 -13.04
CA THR A 368 20.35 -15.04 -14.14
C THR A 368 21.15 -14.29 -15.22
N LYS A 369 20.68 -13.13 -15.67
CA LYS A 369 21.34 -12.28 -16.67
C LYS A 369 22.77 -11.88 -16.26
N HIS A 370 23.01 -11.73 -14.96
CA HIS A 370 24.32 -11.34 -14.41
C HIS A 370 25.14 -12.52 -13.88
N ASN A 371 24.71 -13.76 -14.11
CA ASN A 371 25.36 -14.99 -13.64
C ASN A 371 25.57 -15.03 -12.12
N ILE A 372 24.58 -14.58 -11.35
CA ILE A 372 24.59 -14.59 -9.88
C ILE A 372 23.80 -15.81 -9.39
N PRO A 373 24.45 -16.88 -8.91
CA PRO A 373 23.75 -18.09 -8.50
C PRO A 373 23.03 -17.88 -7.16
N ILE A 374 21.72 -18.16 -7.15
CA ILE A 374 20.91 -18.20 -5.93
C ILE A 374 21.07 -19.59 -5.29
N LYS A 375 21.58 -19.64 -4.05
CA LYS A 375 21.73 -20.89 -3.30
C LYS A 375 20.43 -21.31 -2.62
N ALA A 376 19.63 -20.33 -2.23
CA ALA A 376 18.33 -20.49 -1.61
C ALA A 376 17.54 -19.18 -1.76
N SER A 377 16.22 -19.27 -1.73
CA SER A 377 15.35 -18.09 -1.67
C SER A 377 14.09 -18.36 -0.86
N VAL A 378 13.60 -17.33 -0.18
CA VAL A 378 12.32 -17.34 0.54
C VAL A 378 11.51 -16.15 0.07
N THR A 379 10.24 -16.35 -0.25
CA THR A 379 9.36 -15.28 -0.74
C THR A 379 8.13 -15.15 0.13
N SER A 380 7.73 -13.92 0.40
CA SER A 380 6.46 -13.55 1.03
C SER A 380 5.79 -12.45 0.21
N ASN A 381 4.62 -11.99 0.64
CA ASN A 381 3.89 -10.92 -0.05
C ASN A 381 4.63 -9.57 -0.05
N ILE A 382 5.58 -9.34 0.85
CA ILE A 382 6.23 -8.02 1.01
C ILE A 382 7.76 -8.09 0.94
N LYS A 383 8.32 -9.29 0.82
CA LYS A 383 9.75 -9.53 0.94
C LYS A 383 10.19 -10.75 0.13
N ILE A 384 11.30 -10.60 -0.59
CA ILE A 384 12.04 -11.69 -1.24
C ILE A 384 13.44 -11.75 -0.63
N ASP A 385 13.77 -12.89 -0.03
CA ASP A 385 15.08 -13.18 0.48
C ASP A 385 15.84 -14.08 -0.51
N CYS A 386 17.02 -13.65 -0.92
CA CYS A 386 17.92 -14.42 -1.77
C CYS A 386 19.24 -14.66 -1.03
N PHE A 387 19.67 -15.92 -0.95
CA PHE A 387 20.96 -16.29 -0.40
C PHE A 387 21.96 -16.48 -1.54
N ILE A 388 22.97 -15.63 -1.61
CA ILE A 388 23.99 -15.62 -2.67
C ILE A 388 25.40 -15.66 -2.08
N ASN A 389 26.41 -15.98 -2.88
CA ASN A 389 27.80 -15.88 -2.42
C ASN A 389 28.17 -14.42 -2.10
N LYS A 390 28.97 -14.20 -1.05
CA LYS A 390 29.46 -12.87 -0.65
C LYS A 390 30.12 -12.09 -1.80
N ILE A 391 30.81 -12.80 -2.70
CA ILE A 391 31.50 -12.19 -3.86
C ILE A 391 30.55 -11.43 -4.81
N HIS A 392 29.26 -11.76 -4.82
CA HIS A 392 28.28 -11.13 -5.71
C HIS A 392 27.50 -10.00 -5.04
N GLU A 393 27.71 -9.74 -3.75
CA GLU A 393 26.92 -8.78 -2.97
C GLU A 393 26.81 -7.41 -3.64
N LYS A 394 27.96 -6.79 -3.92
CA LYS A 394 28.00 -5.45 -4.51
C LYS A 394 27.34 -5.41 -5.89
N GLN A 395 27.64 -6.40 -6.73
CA GLN A 395 27.09 -6.49 -8.09
C GLN A 395 25.57 -6.64 -8.07
N ALA A 396 25.04 -7.51 -7.19
CA ALA A 396 23.61 -7.71 -7.04
C ALA A 396 22.91 -6.46 -6.49
N MET A 397 23.52 -5.80 -5.50
CA MET A 397 22.97 -4.57 -4.91
C MET A 397 22.87 -3.44 -5.95
N ASP A 398 23.97 -3.12 -6.63
CA ASP A 398 24.03 -2.03 -7.61
C ASP A 398 23.01 -2.25 -8.74
N MET A 399 22.88 -3.48 -9.21
CA MET A 399 21.95 -3.85 -10.28
C MET A 399 20.48 -3.77 -9.85
N LEU A 400 20.13 -4.21 -8.65
CA LEU A 400 18.75 -4.09 -8.16
C LEU A 400 18.38 -2.64 -7.84
N ILE A 401 19.33 -1.84 -7.32
CA ILE A 401 19.13 -0.40 -7.10
C ILE A 401 18.79 0.30 -8.42
N ASP A 402 19.55 0.01 -9.48
CA ASP A 402 19.33 0.58 -10.81
C ASP A 402 17.98 0.16 -11.41
N GLU A 403 17.66 -1.14 -11.39
CA GLU A 403 16.38 -1.65 -11.92
C GLU A 403 15.17 -1.02 -11.23
N PHE A 404 15.20 -0.96 -9.89
CA PHE A 404 14.08 -0.48 -9.10
C PHE A 404 14.12 1.02 -8.83
N GLY A 405 15.10 1.74 -9.40
CA GLY A 405 15.23 3.19 -9.25
C GLY A 405 15.27 3.66 -7.80
N LEU A 406 15.96 2.90 -6.94
CA LEU A 406 16.14 3.23 -5.53
C LEU A 406 17.14 4.39 -5.42
N GLN A 407 16.83 5.43 -4.65
CA GLN A 407 17.67 6.60 -4.45
C GLN A 407 18.36 6.60 -3.10
#